data_AF-A0A5N5K3F0-F1
#
_entry.id   AF-A0A5N5K3F0-F1
#
_cell.length_a   1.000
_cell.length_b   1.000
_cell.length_c   1.000
_cell.angle_alpha   90.00
_cell.angle_beta   90.00
_cell.angle_gamma   90.00
#
_symmetry.space_group_name_H-M   'P 1'
#
loop_
_entity.id
_entity.type
_entity.pdbx_description
1 polymer ?
#
loop_
_entity_poly.entity_id
_entity_poly.type
_entity_poly.pdbx_seq_one_letter_code
_entity_poly.pdbx_strand_id
1 'polypeptide(L)' 'MNLFAMVLFKLFVLLYCLSDSVGQYENRLNKYIRHYEGLSYDTNILHSKHQRAKRAVSHEDKFVHLEFHAHGR' A
#
# COMPACT_ATOMS: atom_id res chain seq x y z
N MET A 1 17.17 -41.83 -23.14
CA MET A 1 17.10 -40.35 -23.11
C MET A 1 18.42 -39.84 -22.58
N ASN A 2 19.15 -39.03 -23.35
CA ASN A 2 20.55 -38.69 -23.08
C ASN A 2 20.68 -37.83 -21.82
N LEU A 3 21.67 -38.13 -20.97
CA LEU A 3 22.01 -37.35 -19.77
C LEU A 3 22.14 -35.85 -20.09
N PHE A 4 22.74 -35.55 -21.24
CA PHE A 4 22.92 -34.20 -21.75
C PHE A 4 21.57 -33.47 -21.98
N ALA A 5 20.57 -34.17 -22.52
CA ALA A 5 19.24 -33.61 -22.74
C ALA A 5 18.52 -33.33 -21.40
N MET A 6 18.72 -34.18 -20.39
CA MET A 6 18.13 -33.99 -19.07
C MET A 6 18.77 -32.81 -18.32
N VAL A 7 20.08 -32.58 -18.48
CA VAL A 7 20.78 -31.42 -17.92
C VAL A 7 20.31 -30.12 -18.59
N LEU A 8 20.20 -30.11 -19.92
CA LEU A 8 19.70 -28.94 -20.66
C LEU A 8 18.27 -28.58 -20.24
N PHE A 9 17.39 -29.57 -20.12
CA PHE A 9 16.00 -29.34 -19.69
C PHE A 9 15.93 -28.70 -18.30
N LYS A 10 16.72 -29.20 -17.33
CA LYS A 10 16.79 -28.60 -15.99
C LYS A 10 17.32 -27.18 -16.01
N LEU A 11 18.30 -26.89 -16.87
CA LEU A 11 18.88 -25.56 -17.01
C LEU A 11 17.88 -24.57 -17.64
N PHE A 12 17.10 -25.02 -18.63
CA PHE A 12 15.98 -24.25 -19.19
C PHE A 12 14.92 -23.93 -18.14
N VAL A 13 14.51 -24.92 -17.34
CA VAL A 13 13.53 -24.71 -16.26
C VAL A 13 14.07 -23.72 -15.22
N LEU A 14 15.34 -23.85 -14.81
CA LEU A 14 15.97 -22.94 -13.85
C LEU A 14 16.00 -21.49 -14.36
N LEU A 15 16.38 -21.26 -15.62
CA LEU A 15 16.38 -19.93 -16.24
C LEU A 15 14.97 -19.33 -16.33
N TYR A 16 13.97 -20.16 -16.60
CA TYR A 16 12.57 -19.73 -16.66
C TYR A 16 12.06 -19.30 -15.27
N CYS A 17 12.37 -20.06 -14.23
CA CYS A 17 12.01 -19.71 -12.84
C CYS A 17 12.70 -18.44 -12.34
N LEU A 18 13.95 -18.18 -12.75
CA LEU A 18 14.66 -16.95 -12.38
C LEU A 18 14.05 -15.71 -13.05
N SER A 19 13.57 -15.84 -14.29
CA SER A 19 12.96 -14.74 -15.04
C SER A 19 11.64 -14.25 -14.46
N ASP A 20 10.85 -15.15 -13.86
CA ASP A 20 9.52 -14.83 -13.30
C ASP A 20 9.61 -14.00 -11.99
N SER A 21 10.75 -14.06 -11.30
CA SER A 21 10.98 -13.32 -10.05
C SER A 21 11.15 -11.81 -10.24
N VAL A 22 11.35 -11.33 -11.47
CA VAL A 22 11.56 -9.91 -11.78
C VAL A 22 10.23 -9.13 -11.86
N GLY A 23 9.09 -9.81 -12.01
CA GLY A 23 7.79 -9.18 -12.30
C GLY A 23 6.83 -8.96 -11.13
N GLN A 24 7.10 -9.53 -9.95
CA GLN A 24 6.12 -9.61 -8.86
C GLN A 24 6.25 -8.51 -7.78
N TYR A 25 7.27 -7.66 -7.86
CA TYR A 25 7.52 -6.58 -6.88
C TYR A 25 6.85 -5.23 -7.21
N GLU A 26 5.98 -5.21 -8.22
CA GLU A 26 5.09 -4.09 -8.45
C GLU A 26 3.66 -4.53 -8.15
N ASN A 27 3.30 -4.58 -6.87
CA ASN A 27 1.93 -4.22 -6.46
C ASN A 27 1.74 -2.75 -6.82
N ARG A 28 1.68 -2.48 -8.13
CA ARG A 28 1.71 -1.15 -8.71
C ARG A 28 0.39 -0.53 -8.33
N LEU A 29 0.40 0.37 -7.35
CA LEU A 29 -0.61 1.40 -7.28
C LEU A 29 -0.69 2.07 -8.66
N ASN A 30 -1.85 2.65 -8.97
CA ASN A 30 -2.12 3.35 -10.22
C ASN A 30 -0.87 4.09 -10.73
N LYS A 31 -0.56 4.03 -12.04
CA LYS A 31 0.61 4.64 -12.69
C LYS A 31 0.85 6.13 -12.38
N TYR A 32 -0.16 6.81 -11.84
CA TYR A 32 -0.11 8.21 -11.41
C TYR A 32 0.23 8.41 -9.91
N ILE A 33 0.24 7.35 -9.10
CA ILE A 33 0.56 7.40 -7.67
C ILE A 33 2.02 7.01 -7.49
N ARG A 34 2.87 8.01 -7.24
CA ARG A 34 4.31 7.82 -7.03
C ARG A 34 4.65 7.46 -5.59
N HIS A 35 3.91 8.02 -4.64
CA HIS A 35 4.13 7.81 -3.21
C HIS A 35 2.78 7.62 -2.53
N TYR A 36 2.70 6.58 -1.71
CA TYR A 36 1.62 6.38 -0.76
C TYR A 36 2.28 6.15 0.59
N GLU A 37 1.91 6.97 1.56
CA GLU A 37 2.41 6.85 2.93
C GLU A 37 1.24 6.63 3.88
N GLY A 38 1.48 5.82 4.91
CA GLY A 38 0.52 5.63 5.99
C GLY A 38 0.42 6.91 6.82
N LEU A 39 -0.80 7.42 6.97
CA LEU A 39 -1.10 8.55 7.84
C LEU A 39 -1.47 8.02 9.23
N SER A 40 -0.80 8.54 10.25
CA SER A 40 -1.10 8.20 11.65
C SER A 40 -1.93 9.31 12.30
N TYR A 41 -3.01 8.92 12.96
CA TYR A 41 -3.86 9.81 13.74
C TYR A 41 -4.60 9.02 14.82
N ASP A 42 -4.98 9.71 15.90
CA ASP A 42 -5.77 9.10 16.98
C ASP A 42 -7.24 8.98 16.56
N THR A 43 -7.68 7.74 16.35
CA THR A 43 -9.04 7.40 15.93
C THR A 43 -10.09 7.66 17.01
N ASN A 44 -9.72 7.57 18.29
CA ASN A 44 -10.63 7.84 19.40
C ASN A 44 -10.93 9.34 19.50
N ILE A 45 -9.88 10.16 19.38
CA ILE A 45 -10.03 11.63 19.36
C ILE A 45 -10.83 12.05 18.13
N LEU A 46 -10.53 11.50 16.95
CA LEU A 46 -11.28 11.76 15.73
C LEU A 46 -12.76 11.41 15.89
N HIS A 47 -13.07 10.24 16.46
CA HIS A 47 -14.43 9.80 16.69
C HIS A 47 -15.18 10.77 17.61
N SER A 48 -14.55 11.20 18.71
CA SER A 48 -15.13 12.17 19.64
C SER A 48 -15.41 13.52 18.96
N LYS A 49 -14.43 14.07 18.22
CA LYS A 49 -14.59 15.32 17.46
C LYS A 49 -15.73 15.20 16.43
N HIS A 50 -15.83 14.08 15.74
CA HIS A 50 -16.90 13.80 14.79
C HIS A 50 -18.29 13.73 15.46
N GLN A 51 -18.41 13.06 16.61
CA GLN A 51 -19.67 13.03 17.37
C GLN A 51 -20.10 14.42 17.81
N ARG A 52 -19.16 15.27 18.23
CA ARG A 52 -19.42 16.67 18.60
C ARG A 52 -19.89 17.48 17.38
N ALA A 53 -19.16 17.43 16.27
CA ALA A 53 -19.50 18.15 15.05
C ALA A 53 -20.87 17.74 14.48
N LYS A 54 -21.22 16.45 14.56
CA LYS A 54 -22.55 15.96 14.16
C LYS A 54 -23.69 16.58 14.98
N ARG A 55 -23.44 16.95 16.24
CA ARG A 55 -24.42 17.55 17.15
C ARG A 55 -24.35 19.09 17.14
N ALA A 56 -23.46 19.68 16.36
CA ALA A 56 -23.27 21.12 16.33
C ALA A 56 -24.48 21.85 15.70
N VAL A 57 -24.96 22.87 16.41
CA VAL A 57 -26.05 23.74 15.94
C VAL A 57 -25.52 24.83 15.01
N SER A 58 -24.37 25.43 15.36
CA SER A 58 -23.67 26.40 14.53
C SER A 58 -23.06 25.74 13.29
N HIS A 59 -23.03 26.46 12.17
CA HIS A 59 -22.42 25.96 10.93
C HIS A 59 -20.91 25.84 11.05
N GLU A 60 -20.27 26.74 11.78
CA GLU A 60 -18.81 26.78 11.97
C GLU A 60 -18.30 25.55 12.74
N ASP A 61 -19.10 25.04 13.69
CA ASP A 61 -18.76 23.88 14.52
C ASP A 61 -19.04 22.52 13.84
N LYS A 62 -19.57 22.50 12.61
CA LYS A 62 -19.86 21.25 11.87
C LYS A 62 -18.62 20.63 11.22
N PHE A 63 -17.51 21.36 11.17
CA PHE A 63 -16.28 20.89 10.55
C PHE A 63 -15.39 20.17 11.57
N VAL A 64 -14.78 19.06 11.13
CA VAL A 64 -13.80 18.32 11.92
C VAL A 64 -12.42 18.60 11.36
N HIS A 65 -11.57 19.20 12.19
CA HIS A 65 -10.16 19.39 11.86
C HIS A 65 -9.34 18.21 12.38
N LEU A 66 -8.73 17.48 11.43
CA LEU A 66 -7.86 16.36 11.69
C LEU A 66 -6.40 16.80 11.52
N GLU A 67 -5.62 16.59 12.57
CA GLU A 67 -4.17 16.63 12.50
C GLU A 67 -3.69 15.19 12.32
N PHE A 68 -2.82 14.98 11.34
CA PHE A 68 -2.22 13.70 11.04
C PHE A 68 -0.72 13.86 10.92
N HIS A 69 0.00 12.77 11.21
CA HIS A 69 1.44 12.69 11.03
C HIS A 69 1.75 11.71 9.91
N ALA A 70 2.61 12.15 8.99
CA ALA A 70 3.16 11.28 7.97
C ALA A 70 4.32 10.47 8.58
N HIS A 71 4.50 9.23 8.13
CA HIS A 71 5.67 8.45 8.52
C HIS A 71 6.94 9.04 7.88
N GLY A 72 7.58 9.98 8.55
CA GLY A 72 8.88 10.54 8.17
C GLY A 72 8.99 12.06 8.13
N ARG A 73 7.90 12.80 8.42
CA ARG A 73 7.88 14.28 8.52
C ARG A 73 6.85 14.76 9.52
#